data_AF-A0A8R1IHM4-F1
#
_entry.id   AF-A0A8R1IHM4-F1
#
_cell.length_a   1.000
_cell.length_b   1.000
_cell.length_c   1.000
_cell.angle_alpha   90.00
_cell.angle_beta   90.00
_cell.angle_gamma   90.00
#
_symmetry.space_group_name_H-M   'P 1'
#
loop_
_entity.id
_entity.type
_entity.pdbx_description
1 polymer ?
#
loop_
_entity_poly.entity_id
_entity_poly.type
_entity_poly.pdbx_seq_one_letter_code
_entity_poly.pdbx_strand_id
1 'polypeptide(L)'
;GKELKKDGVRRILIFEAEVAEYVDSGKPSCERCFQIFSAIDGSHIARHLKERCKKRKIGNEGHQNQEKIRKIDEFNIKRLTERELVKVNAAIAKYTLSSCRNYNHMSSDAMQIFILDICNSTSSGYGREAKKQLPSRQTIQNFSDAKAQVVIGKAVEMIKPLALLIDLHPSEALEQ
;
A
#
# COMPACT_ATOMS: atom_id res chain seq x y z
N GLY A 1 -23.75 22.65 16.30
CA GLY A 1 -22.65 22.94 17.26
C GLY A 1 -22.85 22.43 18.70
N LYS A 2 -23.75 21.47 18.98
CA LYS A 2 -23.98 20.92 20.35
C LYS A 2 -23.41 19.50 20.57
N GLU A 3 -22.88 18.82 19.54
CA GLU A 3 -22.56 17.37 19.62
C GLU A 3 -21.12 17.03 20.03
N LEU A 4 -20.23 18.02 20.20
CA LEU A 4 -18.81 17.79 20.51
C LEU A 4 -18.42 18.10 21.97
N LYS A 5 -19.39 18.27 22.87
CA LYS A 5 -19.14 18.35 24.32
C LYS A 5 -19.16 16.95 24.93
N LYS A 6 -18.15 16.13 24.67
CA LYS A 6 -17.90 14.91 25.45
C LYS A 6 -16.71 15.15 26.37
N ASP A 7 -16.89 14.90 27.67
CA ASP A 7 -15.83 15.05 28.67
C ASP A 7 -14.59 14.22 28.28
N GLY A 8 -13.41 14.83 28.39
CA GLY A 8 -12.13 14.21 28.01
C GLY A 8 -11.72 14.42 26.55
N VAL A 9 -12.40 15.30 25.81
CA VAL A 9 -12.12 15.60 24.39
C VAL A 9 -12.15 17.10 24.11
N ARG A 10 -11.14 17.62 23.41
CA ARG A 10 -11.04 19.01 22.95
C ARG A 10 -11.32 19.11 21.45
N ARG A 11 -11.93 20.22 21.04
CA ARG A 11 -12.04 20.56 19.62
C ARG A 11 -10.74 21.19 19.14
N ILE A 12 -10.31 20.83 17.94
CA ILE A 12 -9.15 21.44 17.30
C ILE A 12 -9.65 22.58 16.43
N LEU A 13 -9.10 23.76 16.65
CA LEU A 13 -9.31 24.91 15.79
C LEU A 13 -8.11 25.05 14.84
N ILE A 14 -8.37 25.38 13.58
CA ILE A 14 -7.34 25.69 12.58
C ILE A 14 -7.42 27.19 12.33
N PHE A 15 -6.26 27.85 12.29
CA PHE A 15 -6.20 29.25 11.89
C PHE A 15 -6.31 29.35 10.38
N GLU A 16 -7.31 30.06 9.89
CA GLU A 16 -7.55 30.29 8.48
C GLU A 16 -7.05 31.69 8.12
N ALA A 17 -5.95 31.74 7.36
CA ALA A 17 -5.22 32.98 7.10
C ALA A 17 -6.04 33.99 6.27
N GLU A 18 -6.98 33.52 5.47
CA GLU A 18 -7.82 34.37 4.61
C GLU A 18 -8.85 35.18 5.41
N VAL A 19 -9.39 34.60 6.48
CA VAL A 19 -10.36 35.25 7.37
C VAL A 19 -9.72 35.75 8.67
N ALA A 20 -8.43 35.47 8.88
CA ALA A 20 -7.69 35.77 10.11
C ALA A 20 -8.37 35.26 11.39
N GLU A 21 -9.11 34.16 11.29
CA GLU A 21 -9.93 33.59 12.36
C GLU A 21 -9.63 32.10 12.59
N TYR A 22 -9.92 31.64 13.81
CA TYR A 22 -9.80 30.23 14.16
C TYR A 22 -11.12 29.51 13.86
N VAL A 23 -11.11 28.66 12.84
CA VAL A 23 -12.27 27.85 12.41
C VAL A 23 -12.21 26.43 12.98
N ASP A 24 -13.38 25.84 13.24
CA ASP A 24 -13.47 24.46 13.77
C ASP A 24 -13.03 23.48 12.68
N SER A 25 -11.99 22.69 12.98
CA SER A 25 -11.47 21.68 12.05
C SER A 25 -12.41 20.50 11.82
N GLY A 26 -13.49 20.40 12.60
CA GLY A 26 -14.35 19.22 12.61
C GLY A 26 -13.62 17.97 13.11
N LYS A 27 -12.51 18.12 13.85
CA LYS A 27 -11.73 17.01 14.41
C LYS A 27 -11.56 17.15 15.92
N PRO A 28 -12.13 16.24 16.73
CA PRO A 28 -11.88 16.17 18.16
C PRO A 28 -10.52 15.52 18.50
N SER A 29 -9.94 15.90 19.64
CA SER A 29 -8.70 15.33 20.21
C SER A 29 -8.89 14.90 21.67
N CYS A 30 -8.39 13.73 22.04
CA CYS A 30 -8.45 13.24 23.44
C CYS A 30 -7.53 14.07 24.36
N GLU A 31 -8.03 14.49 25.52
CA GLU A 31 -7.27 15.30 26.48
C GLU A 31 -6.11 14.56 27.15
N ARG A 32 -6.17 13.22 27.20
CA ARG A 32 -5.20 12.39 27.93
C ARG A 32 -4.03 11.92 27.07
N CYS A 33 -4.26 11.73 25.77
CA CYS A 33 -3.24 11.19 24.85
C CYS A 33 -3.01 12.05 23.60
N PHE A 34 -3.82 13.10 23.40
CA PHE A 34 -3.80 14.00 22.25
C PHE A 34 -4.02 13.32 20.90
N GLN A 35 -4.61 12.12 20.90
CA GLN A 35 -5.01 11.44 19.67
C GLN A 35 -6.18 12.19 19.03
N ILE A 36 -6.03 12.52 17.74
CA ILE A 36 -7.04 13.20 16.92
C ILE A 36 -7.96 12.15 16.30
N PHE A 37 -9.27 12.39 16.30
CA PHE A 37 -10.29 11.53 15.71
C PHE A 37 -11.01 12.26 14.57
N SER A 38 -11.50 11.50 13.59
CA SER A 38 -12.48 12.02 12.63
C SER A 38 -13.83 12.18 13.34
N ALA A 39 -14.49 13.33 13.19
CA ALA A 39 -15.78 13.59 13.86
C ALA A 39 -16.97 12.77 13.32
N ILE A 40 -16.72 11.80 12.43
CA ILE A 40 -17.77 11.15 11.66
C ILE A 40 -18.55 10.14 12.52
N ASP A 41 -17.95 9.56 13.57
CA ASP A 41 -18.67 8.62 14.44
C ASP A 41 -18.23 8.66 15.91
N GLY A 42 -19.14 9.11 16.78
CA GLY A 42 -18.90 9.29 18.22
C GLY A 42 -18.65 7.99 19.02
N SER A 43 -18.82 6.82 18.41
CA SER A 43 -18.62 5.49 19.03
C SER A 43 -17.13 5.12 19.15
N HIS A 44 -16.30 5.55 18.20
CA HIS A 44 -14.85 5.30 18.21
C HIS A 44 -14.16 6.11 19.33
N ILE A 45 -14.61 7.34 19.54
CA ILE A 45 -14.12 8.24 20.60
C ILE A 45 -14.48 7.67 21.98
N ALA A 46 -15.73 7.20 22.16
CA ALA A 46 -16.18 6.62 23.43
C ALA A 46 -15.37 5.35 23.79
N ARG A 47 -15.15 4.46 22.81
CA ARG A 47 -14.33 3.24 23.01
C ARG A 47 -12.88 3.60 23.37
N HIS A 48 -12.33 4.64 22.75
CA HIS A 48 -10.99 5.12 23.10
C HIS A 48 -10.92 5.60 24.55
N LEU A 49 -11.82 6.49 24.97
CA LEU A 49 -11.82 7.07 26.32
C LEU A 49 -12.00 6.01 27.41
N LYS A 50 -12.80 4.98 27.15
CA LYS A 50 -13.14 3.93 28.13
C LYS A 50 -12.10 2.80 28.20
N GLU A 51 -11.59 2.33 27.05
CA GLU A 51 -10.87 1.05 27.00
C GLU A 51 -9.43 1.16 26.49
N ARG A 52 -9.12 2.13 25.63
CA ARG A 52 -7.85 2.13 24.86
C ARG A 52 -6.92 3.30 25.14
N CYS A 53 -7.37 4.30 25.89
CA CYS A 53 -6.59 5.50 26.14
C CYS A 53 -5.38 5.21 27.06
N LYS A 54 -4.20 5.02 26.45
CA LYS A 54 -2.92 4.98 27.18
C LYS A 54 -2.45 6.42 27.43
N LYS A 55 -2.42 6.83 28.70
CA LYS A 55 -1.98 8.17 29.13
C LYS A 55 -0.56 8.44 28.61
N ARG A 56 -0.37 9.50 27.82
CA ARG A 56 0.99 9.96 27.48
C ARG A 56 1.57 10.67 28.70
N LYS A 57 2.82 10.39 29.07
CA LYS A 57 3.59 11.28 29.96
C LYS A 57 3.85 12.56 29.18
N ILE A 58 3.26 13.68 29.62
CA ILE A 58 3.53 14.99 29.04
C ILE A 58 4.93 15.39 29.53
N GLY A 59 5.93 15.27 28.66
CA GLY A 59 7.22 15.89 28.86
C GLY A 59 7.04 17.40 28.77
N ASN A 60 7.52 18.10 29.78
CA ASN A 60 7.38 19.54 29.94
C ASN A 60 8.40 20.23 29.04
N GLU A 61 8.14 20.31 27.74
CA GLU A 61 8.99 21.03 26.78
C GLU A 61 8.14 22.06 26.02
N GLY A 62 7.87 23.17 26.71
CA GLY A 62 7.52 24.42 26.04
C GLY A 62 8.75 24.94 25.29
N HIS A 63 8.51 25.54 24.12
CA HIS A 63 9.48 26.21 23.24
C HIS A 63 10.28 25.37 22.23
N GLN A 64 9.62 24.57 21.38
CA GLN A 64 10.21 24.19 20.06
C GLN A 64 9.12 24.03 18.99
N ASN A 65 8.44 25.12 18.61
CA ASN A 65 7.37 25.08 17.61
C ASN A 65 7.76 25.69 16.24
N GLN A 66 9.06 25.76 15.94
CA GLN A 66 9.56 26.13 14.60
C GLN A 66 10.27 24.99 13.84
N GLU A 67 10.55 23.84 14.47
CA GLU A 67 11.26 22.73 13.79
C GLU A 67 10.37 21.64 13.17
N LYS A 68 9.05 21.68 13.35
CA LYS A 68 8.14 20.63 12.85
C LYS A 68 7.88 20.65 11.33
N ILE A 69 8.60 21.47 10.58
CA ILE A 69 8.69 21.35 9.11
C ILE A 69 9.84 20.40 8.71
N ARG A 70 10.75 20.06 9.63
CA ARG A 70 11.78 19.04 9.42
C ARG A 70 11.28 17.70 9.97
N LYS A 71 11.28 16.66 9.12
CA LYS A 71 11.04 15.22 9.41
C LYS A 71 9.67 14.62 9.03
N ILE A 72 9.09 14.99 7.87
CA ILE A 72 8.20 14.04 7.17
C ILE A 72 9.02 12.83 6.64
N ASP A 73 10.32 13.01 6.37
CA ASP A 73 11.18 11.93 5.89
C ASP A 73 11.43 10.81 6.91
N GLU A 74 11.35 11.07 8.22
CA GLU A 74 11.57 10.01 9.24
C GLU A 74 10.40 9.02 9.37
N PHE A 75 9.21 9.34 8.83
CA PHE A 75 8.08 8.41 8.84
C PHE A 75 8.12 7.37 7.70
N ASN A 76 9.04 7.51 6.74
CA ASN A 76 9.12 6.69 5.52
C ASN A 76 10.16 5.55 5.58
N ILE A 77 10.45 5.06 6.78
CA ILE A 77 11.50 4.05 7.02
C ILE A 77 10.96 2.62 6.87
N LYS A 78 9.64 2.43 6.76
CA LYS A 78 9.06 1.08 6.69
C LYS A 78 9.53 0.38 5.41
N ARG A 79 10.09 -0.81 5.59
CA ARG A 79 10.55 -1.69 4.53
C ARG A 79 9.57 -2.83 4.32
N LEU A 80 9.51 -3.31 3.09
CA LEU A 80 8.84 -4.56 2.75
C LEU A 80 9.67 -5.72 3.30
N THR A 81 9.00 -6.67 3.94
CA THR A 81 9.59 -7.94 4.34
C THR A 81 9.90 -8.79 3.11
N GLU A 82 10.83 -9.73 3.23
CA GLU A 82 11.19 -10.62 2.13
C GLU A 82 10.00 -11.41 1.58
N ARG A 83 9.10 -11.87 2.46
CA ARG A 83 7.86 -12.56 2.07
C ARG A 83 6.93 -11.66 1.25
N GLU A 84 6.83 -10.37 1.59
CA GLU A 84 6.03 -9.41 0.82
C GLU A 84 6.67 -9.15 -0.55
N LEU A 85 8.00 -9.01 -0.62
CA LEU A 85 8.72 -8.80 -1.87
C LEU A 85 8.55 -9.96 -2.84
N VAL A 86 8.63 -11.21 -2.37
CA VAL A 86 8.38 -12.39 -3.21
C VAL A 86 6.96 -12.37 -3.78
N LYS A 87 5.96 -11.99 -2.97
CA LYS A 87 4.56 -11.87 -3.43
C LYS A 87 4.40 -10.74 -4.46
N VAL A 88 5.02 -9.59 -4.23
CA VAL A 88 5.01 -8.46 -5.17
C VAL A 88 5.62 -8.88 -6.51
N ASN A 89 6.80 -9.50 -6.49
CA ASN A 89 7.46 -9.98 -7.72
C ASN A 89 6.59 -10.99 -8.48
N ALA A 90 6.01 -11.97 -7.78
CA ALA A 90 5.15 -12.97 -8.37
C ALA A 90 3.85 -12.37 -8.95
N ALA A 91 3.30 -11.34 -8.29
CA ALA A 91 2.10 -10.62 -8.75
C ALA A 91 2.40 -9.78 -9.99
N ILE A 92 3.51 -9.03 -9.99
CA ILE A 92 3.95 -8.26 -11.15
C ILE A 92 4.19 -9.19 -12.33
N ALA A 93 4.97 -10.26 -12.16
CA ALA A 93 5.22 -11.23 -13.23
C ALA A 93 3.92 -11.87 -13.77
N LYS A 94 2.97 -12.20 -12.89
CA LYS A 94 1.64 -12.68 -13.31
C LYS A 94 0.95 -11.65 -14.21
N TYR A 95 0.87 -10.41 -13.72
CA TYR A 95 0.17 -9.33 -14.40
C TYR A 95 0.82 -9.00 -15.74
N THR A 96 2.14 -8.94 -15.79
CA THR A 96 2.93 -8.73 -17.01
C THR A 96 2.56 -9.74 -18.09
N LEU A 97 2.57 -11.04 -17.75
CA LEU A 97 2.23 -12.10 -18.70
C LEU A 97 0.75 -12.06 -19.11
N SER A 98 -0.18 -11.80 -18.18
CA SER A 98 -1.61 -11.79 -18.50
C SER A 98 -2.08 -10.56 -19.27
N SER A 99 -1.39 -9.42 -19.11
CA SER A 99 -1.75 -8.15 -19.74
C SER A 99 -0.88 -7.79 -20.94
N CYS A 100 0.11 -8.63 -21.26
CA CYS A 100 1.11 -8.42 -22.32
C CYS A 100 1.81 -7.05 -22.23
N ARG A 101 1.96 -6.50 -21.02
CA ARG A 101 2.65 -5.22 -20.81
C ARG A 101 4.15 -5.42 -20.85
N ASN A 102 4.87 -4.42 -21.34
CA ASN A 102 6.32 -4.49 -21.41
C ASN A 102 6.96 -4.33 -20.01
N TYR A 103 8.17 -4.90 -19.85
CA TYR A 103 8.90 -4.87 -18.58
C TYR A 103 9.29 -3.46 -18.13
N ASN A 104 9.53 -2.54 -19.06
CA ASN A 104 9.91 -1.15 -18.74
C ASN A 104 8.78 -0.42 -18.01
N HIS A 105 7.54 -0.62 -18.45
CA HIS A 105 6.36 -0.06 -17.80
C HIS A 105 6.19 -0.64 -16.40
N MET A 106 6.40 -1.95 -16.24
CA MET A 106 6.27 -2.63 -14.95
C MET A 106 7.33 -2.21 -13.93
N SER A 107 8.53 -1.87 -14.38
CA SER A 107 9.59 -1.31 -13.53
C SER A 107 9.56 0.21 -13.42
N SER A 108 8.63 0.89 -14.11
CA SER A 108 8.62 2.36 -14.18
C SER A 108 8.34 3.00 -12.83
N ASP A 109 8.81 4.24 -12.68
CA ASP A 109 8.62 5.02 -11.46
C ASP A 109 7.14 5.20 -11.10
N ALA A 110 6.28 5.44 -12.10
CA ALA A 110 4.85 5.55 -11.90
C ALA A 110 4.22 4.25 -11.37
N MET A 111 4.63 3.10 -11.90
CA MET A 111 4.16 1.79 -11.44
C MET A 111 4.63 1.50 -10.01
N GLN A 112 5.88 1.84 -9.70
CA GLN A 112 6.44 1.68 -8.37
C GLN A 112 5.71 2.57 -7.34
N ILE A 113 5.40 3.82 -7.69
CA ILE A 113 4.60 4.72 -6.84
C ILE A 113 3.21 4.14 -6.61
N PHE A 114 2.54 3.68 -7.67
CA PHE A 114 1.24 3.04 -7.56
C PHE A 114 1.24 1.82 -6.61
N ILE A 115 2.27 0.97 -6.67
CA ILE A 115 2.42 -0.16 -5.75
C ILE A 115 2.56 0.32 -4.30
N LEU A 116 3.35 1.38 -4.06
CA LEU A 116 3.50 1.95 -2.73
C LEU A 116 2.21 2.58 -2.21
N ASP A 117 1.43 3.23 -3.07
CA ASP A 117 0.12 3.78 -2.69
C ASP A 117 -0.83 2.68 -2.24
N ILE A 118 -0.83 1.52 -2.93
CA ILE A 118 -1.56 0.33 -2.49
C ILE A 118 -1.04 -0.15 -1.13
N CYS A 119 0.27 -0.27 -0.93
CA CYS A 119 0.83 -0.65 0.37
C CYS A 119 0.40 0.33 1.48
N ASN A 120 0.47 1.62 1.21
CA ASN A 120 0.10 2.69 2.14
C ASN A 120 -1.40 2.75 2.43
N SER A 121 -2.26 2.27 1.52
CA SER A 121 -3.70 2.13 1.76
C SER A 121 -4.02 1.14 2.89
N THR A 122 -3.13 0.17 3.12
CA THR A 122 -3.28 -0.85 4.17
C THR A 122 -2.48 -0.52 5.44
N SER A 123 -1.32 0.13 5.30
CA SER A 123 -0.48 0.53 6.41
C SER A 123 0.42 1.69 5.99
N SER A 124 0.40 2.79 6.74
CA SER A 124 1.27 3.94 6.52
C SER A 124 2.76 3.62 6.74
N GLY A 125 3.63 4.38 6.06
CA GLY A 125 5.08 4.44 6.33
C GLY A 125 5.97 3.84 5.24
N TYR A 126 5.40 3.32 4.15
CA TYR A 126 6.18 2.86 3.00
C TYR A 126 6.51 4.04 2.10
N GLY A 127 7.78 4.45 2.09
CA GLY A 127 8.25 5.53 1.23
C GLY A 127 9.47 5.13 0.40
N ARG A 128 10.48 6.00 0.40
CA ARG A 128 11.69 5.84 -0.45
C ARG A 128 12.42 4.52 -0.20
N GLU A 129 12.52 4.08 1.05
CA GLU A 129 13.22 2.84 1.39
C GLU A 129 12.49 1.60 0.89
N ALA A 130 11.16 1.57 0.98
CA ALA A 130 10.36 0.51 0.38
C ALA A 130 10.45 0.52 -1.15
N LYS A 131 10.44 1.71 -1.77
CA LYS A 131 10.56 1.87 -3.22
C LYS A 131 11.83 1.20 -3.77
N LYS A 132 12.96 1.40 -3.10
CA LYS A 132 14.26 0.81 -3.48
C LYS A 132 14.25 -0.72 -3.49
N GLN A 133 13.33 -1.35 -2.77
CA GLN A 133 13.20 -2.82 -2.73
C GLN A 133 12.33 -3.37 -3.87
N LEU A 134 11.57 -2.51 -4.55
CA LEU A 134 10.72 -2.93 -5.66
C LEU A 134 11.56 -3.43 -6.83
N PRO A 135 11.03 -4.39 -7.61
CA PRO A 135 11.86 -5.11 -8.57
C PRO A 135 12.31 -4.23 -9.72
N SER A 136 13.57 -4.43 -10.11
CA SER A 136 14.11 -3.87 -11.34
C SER A 136 13.46 -4.55 -12.57
N ARG A 137 13.60 -3.92 -13.74
CA ARG A 137 13.21 -4.50 -15.03
C ARG A 137 13.73 -5.94 -15.20
N GLN A 138 15.01 -6.16 -14.89
CA GLN A 138 15.65 -7.47 -15.04
C GLN A 138 15.04 -8.49 -14.09
N THR A 139 14.77 -8.09 -12.84
CA THR A 139 14.11 -8.95 -11.85
C THR A 139 12.72 -9.36 -12.34
N ILE A 140 11.93 -8.43 -12.87
CA ILE A 140 10.60 -8.72 -13.41
C ILE A 140 10.69 -9.69 -14.58
N GLN A 141 11.64 -9.48 -15.50
CA GLN A 141 11.86 -10.35 -16.63
C GLN A 141 12.17 -11.79 -16.17
N ASN A 142 13.14 -11.97 -15.26
CA ASN A 142 13.52 -13.29 -14.77
C ASN A 142 12.35 -14.04 -14.10
N PHE A 143 11.55 -13.34 -13.28
CA PHE A 143 10.35 -13.94 -12.66
C PHE A 143 9.26 -14.27 -13.68
N SER A 144 9.12 -13.44 -14.73
CA SER A 144 8.15 -13.67 -15.81
C SER A 144 8.57 -14.86 -16.66
N ASP A 145 9.85 -14.95 -17.03
CA ASP A 145 10.39 -16.05 -17.83
C ASP A 145 10.28 -17.38 -17.08
N ALA A 146 10.64 -17.41 -15.78
CA ALA A 146 10.48 -18.61 -14.96
C ALA A 146 9.01 -19.08 -14.91
N LYS A 147 8.07 -18.14 -14.84
CA LYS A 147 6.64 -18.45 -14.84
C LYS A 147 6.12 -18.89 -16.20
N ALA A 148 6.61 -18.27 -17.27
CA ALA A 148 6.27 -18.64 -18.65
C ALA A 148 6.75 -20.06 -18.96
N GLN A 149 7.97 -20.43 -18.54
CA GLN A 149 8.52 -21.78 -18.73
C GLN A 149 7.63 -22.86 -18.08
N VAL A 150 7.09 -22.60 -16.89
CA VAL A 150 6.15 -23.54 -16.24
C VAL A 150 4.87 -23.71 -17.04
N VAL A 151 4.33 -22.64 -17.62
CA VAL A 151 3.10 -22.69 -18.42
C VAL A 151 3.35 -23.39 -19.76
N ILE A 152 4.44 -23.03 -20.44
CA ILE A 152 4.86 -23.65 -21.71
C ILE A 152 5.10 -25.14 -21.50
N GLY A 153 5.83 -25.53 -20.45
CA GLY A 153 6.08 -26.94 -20.13
C GLY A 153 4.79 -27.72 -19.97
N LYS A 154 3.80 -27.20 -19.23
CA LYS A 154 2.48 -27.84 -19.11
C LYS A 154 1.75 -27.95 -20.44
N ALA A 155 1.77 -26.89 -21.25
CA ALA A 155 1.12 -26.91 -22.56
C ALA A 155 1.76 -27.95 -23.49
N VAL A 156 3.09 -28.05 -23.49
CA VAL A 156 3.84 -29.04 -24.26
C VAL A 156 3.49 -30.46 -23.81
N GLU A 157 3.46 -30.75 -22.50
CA GLU A 157 3.05 -32.07 -22.00
C GLU A 157 1.62 -32.43 -22.41
N MET A 158 0.71 -31.45 -22.49
CA MET A 158 -0.66 -31.68 -22.97
C MET A 158 -0.74 -31.98 -24.47
N ILE A 159 0.15 -31.37 -25.28
CA ILE A 159 0.17 -31.55 -26.74
C ILE A 159 0.90 -32.83 -27.14
N LYS A 160 1.91 -33.28 -26.39
CA LYS A 160 2.71 -34.48 -26.72
C LYS A 160 1.89 -35.72 -27.12
N PRO A 161 0.81 -36.11 -26.40
CA PRO A 161 -0.01 -37.25 -26.80
C PRO A 161 -0.75 -37.04 -28.13
N LEU A 162 -1.15 -35.80 -28.42
CA LEU A 162 -1.85 -35.42 -29.65
C LEU A 162 -0.91 -35.41 -30.86
N ALA A 163 0.34 -35.00 -30.67
CA ALA A 163 1.37 -35.05 -31.70
C ALA A 163 1.65 -36.50 -32.15
N LEU A 164 1.73 -37.44 -31.19
CA LEU A 164 1.90 -38.87 -31.49
C LEU A 164 0.71 -39.46 -32.28
N LEU A 165 -0.50 -38.97 -32.04
CA LEU A 165 -1.70 -39.39 -32.80
C LEU A 165 -1.67 -38.90 -34.26
N ILE A 166 -1.18 -37.69 -34.50
CA ILE A 166 -1.01 -37.13 -35.86
C ILE A 166 0.07 -37.89 -36.63
N ASP A 167 1.18 -38.25 -35.98
CA ASP A 167 2.26 -39.02 -36.62
C ASP A 167 1.88 -40.48 -36.91
N LEU A 168 0.93 -41.06 -36.18
CA LEU A 168 0.44 -42.43 -36.40
C LEU A 168 -0.68 -42.52 -37.45
N HIS A 169 -1.44 -41.45 -37.69
CA HIS A 169 -2.55 -41.40 -38.65
C HIS A 169 -2.53 -40.11 -39.51
N PRO A 170 -1.53 -39.90 -40.37
CA PRO A 170 -1.41 -38.67 -41.17
C PRO A 170 -2.54 -38.46 -42.21
N SER A 171 -3.31 -39.50 -42.53
CA SER A 171 -4.33 -39.48 -43.59
C SER A 171 -5.77 -39.25 -43.14
N GLU A 172 -6.08 -39.26 -41.84
CA GLU A 172 -7.47 -39.10 -41.34
C GLU A 172 -7.77 -37.68 -40.83
N ALA A 173 -6.75 -36.83 -40.66
CA ALA A 173 -6.90 -35.47 -40.11
C ALA A 173 -7.27 -34.40 -41.17
N LEU A 174 -7.48 -34.78 -42.43
CA LEU A 174 -7.75 -33.86 -43.54
C LEU A 174 -9.19 -33.94 -44.10
N GLU A 175 -10.06 -34.76 -43.51
CA GLU A 175 -11.45 -34.92 -43.94
C GLU A 175 -12.46 -34.80 -42.78
N GLN A 176 -12.47 -33.69 -42.03
CA GLN A 176 -13.64 -33.14 -41.32
C GLN A 176 -13.51 -31.63 -41.18
#